data_AF-X1IYH6-F1
#
_entry.id   AF-X1IYH6-F1
#
_cell.length_a   1.000
_cell.length_b   1.000
_cell.length_c   1.000
_cell.angle_alpha   90.00
_cell.angle_beta   90.00
_cell.angle_gamma   90.00
#
_symmetry.space_group_name_H-M   'P 1'
#
loop_
_entity.id
_entity.type
_entity.pdbx_description
1 polymer ?
#
loop_
_entity_poly.entity_id
_entity_poly.type
_entity_poly.pdbx_seq_one_letter_code
_entity_poly.pdbx_strand_id
1 'polypeptide(L)'
;ELIEYIDDIYLEFGAPNDDICLDEDRVKALKDKAKRSGLLYIPTPIRHLGTDKCAHVLERMRSYISSKVEVLTESEVVKVLTSDNKVDGVVLANGTRYLCKNLILSPGREGSDWLMKEVKRLKLKVENNAVDIGLRVEVPAYVMKPVTDYFHESKLIYYSKQFEDQVRTFCMNPYGVVSTEKYGDVITVNGHSYAKDKTDNTNFALLVSTNFTEPFKEPIAYGKYIARLANLLGGGTIIQRLG
;
A
#
# COMPACT_ATOMS: atom_id res chain seq x y z
N GLU A 1 2.55 -6.56 20.34
CA GLU A 1 3.56 -7.55 19.92
C GLU A 1 4.10 -7.34 18.50
N LEU A 2 3.45 -7.79 17.41
CA LEU A 2 4.06 -7.68 16.06
C LEU A 2 4.35 -6.25 15.60
N ILE A 3 3.47 -5.29 15.94
CA ILE A 3 3.69 -3.88 15.62
C ILE A 3 4.93 -3.34 16.35
N GLU A 4 5.04 -3.61 17.65
CA GLU A 4 6.18 -3.18 18.48
C GLU A 4 7.47 -3.82 17.98
N TYR A 5 7.46 -5.12 17.70
CA TYR A 5 8.61 -5.84 17.14
C TYR A 5 9.12 -5.21 15.83
N ILE A 6 8.21 -4.89 14.90
CA ILE A 6 8.59 -4.25 13.65
C ILE A 6 9.09 -2.82 13.93
N ASP A 7 8.41 -2.08 14.79
CA ASP A 7 8.79 -0.71 15.13
C ASP A 7 10.20 -0.63 15.72
N ASP A 8 10.53 -1.54 16.65
CA ASP A 8 11.86 -1.66 17.26
C ASP A 8 12.95 -1.86 16.20
N ILE A 9 12.72 -2.73 15.22
CA ILE A 9 13.65 -2.93 14.09
C ILE A 9 13.85 -1.63 13.32
N TYR A 10 12.77 -0.91 12.99
CA TYR A 10 12.89 0.36 12.27
C TYR A 10 13.65 1.42 13.10
N LEU A 11 13.46 1.44 14.41
CA LEU A 11 14.21 2.30 15.33
C LEU A 11 15.70 1.96 15.34
N GLU A 12 16.08 0.69 15.37
CA GLU A 12 17.48 0.24 15.25
C GLU A 12 18.15 0.77 13.97
N PHE A 13 17.38 0.85 12.87
CA PHE A 13 17.86 1.37 11.59
C PHE A 13 17.70 2.89 11.41
N GLY A 14 17.36 3.64 12.47
CA GLY A 14 17.37 5.09 12.47
C GLY A 14 16.06 5.76 12.05
N ALA A 15 14.93 5.07 12.22
CA ALA A 15 13.63 5.73 12.21
C ALA A 15 13.54 6.81 13.32
N PRO A 16 12.69 7.84 13.17
CA PRO A 16 12.46 8.82 14.23
C PRO A 16 11.98 8.13 15.51
N ASN A 17 12.51 8.53 16.68
CA ASN A 17 12.12 7.96 17.97
C ASN A 17 11.03 8.79 18.66
N ASP A 18 10.03 9.20 17.90
CA ASP A 18 8.85 9.90 18.42
C ASP A 18 7.91 8.89 19.10
N ASP A 19 7.16 9.32 20.12
CA ASP A 19 6.17 8.45 20.77
C ASP A 19 5.00 8.16 19.81
N ILE A 20 4.71 6.87 19.61
CA ILE A 20 3.59 6.40 18.79
C ILE A 20 2.40 5.94 19.64
N CYS A 21 2.51 6.07 20.97
CA CYS A 21 1.45 5.74 21.91
C CYS A 21 0.20 6.57 21.65
N LEU A 22 -0.95 5.90 21.77
CA LEU A 22 -2.24 6.52 21.54
C LEU A 22 -2.84 6.94 22.88
N ASP A 23 -3.02 8.24 23.09
CA ASP A 23 -3.73 8.79 24.24
C ASP A 23 -5.19 8.28 24.28
N GLU A 24 -5.54 7.56 25.34
CA GLU A 24 -6.82 6.83 25.44
C GLU A 24 -8.04 7.78 25.43
N ASP A 25 -7.93 8.95 26.07
CA ASP A 25 -9.00 9.93 26.14
C ASP A 25 -9.27 10.55 24.77
N ARG A 26 -8.21 10.90 24.02
CA ARG A 26 -8.31 11.38 22.65
C ARG A 26 -8.84 10.30 21.72
N VAL A 27 -8.39 9.05 21.87
CA VAL A 27 -8.92 7.91 21.11
C VAL A 27 -10.42 7.78 21.35
N LYS A 28 -10.86 7.81 22.61
CA LYS A 28 -12.26 7.72 22.98
C LYS A 28 -13.08 8.88 22.40
N ALA A 29 -12.59 10.11 22.51
CA ALA A 29 -13.24 11.29 21.95
C ALA A 29 -13.41 11.18 20.43
N LEU A 30 -12.38 10.72 19.70
CA LEU A 30 -12.45 10.52 18.26
C LEU A 30 -13.38 9.36 17.88
N LYS A 31 -13.36 8.25 18.63
CA LYS A 31 -14.32 7.14 18.44
C LYS A 31 -15.76 7.61 18.60
N ASP A 32 -16.06 8.37 19.64
CA ASP A 32 -17.41 8.88 19.90
C ASP A 32 -17.85 9.84 18.80
N LYS A 33 -16.96 10.73 18.34
CA LYS A 33 -17.23 11.63 17.22
C LYS A 33 -17.49 10.86 15.92
N ALA A 34 -16.64 9.89 15.59
CA ALA A 34 -16.79 9.04 14.41
C ALA A 34 -18.13 8.30 14.45
N LYS A 35 -18.48 7.69 15.59
CA LYS A 35 -19.73 6.94 15.77
C LYS A 35 -20.97 7.81 15.57
N ARG A 36 -20.97 9.05 16.07
CA ARG A 36 -22.08 10.01 15.83
C ARG A 36 -22.26 10.36 14.36
N SER A 37 -21.19 10.28 13.57
CA SER A 37 -21.20 10.48 12.12
C SER A 37 -21.43 9.17 11.33
N GLY A 38 -21.73 8.05 11.99
CA GLY A 38 -21.92 6.76 11.33
C GLY A 38 -20.63 6.10 10.83
N LEU A 39 -19.49 6.46 11.42
CA LEU A 39 -18.17 5.95 11.08
C LEU A 39 -17.63 5.07 12.21
N LEU A 40 -16.87 4.04 11.85
CA LEU A 40 -16.06 3.25 12.76
C LEU A 40 -14.60 3.73 12.68
N TYR A 41 -14.04 4.15 13.81
CA TYR A 41 -12.62 4.49 13.92
C TYR A 41 -11.82 3.30 14.45
N ILE A 42 -10.75 2.93 13.73
CA ILE A 42 -9.76 1.94 14.15
C ILE A 42 -8.50 2.67 14.62
N PRO A 43 -8.22 2.74 15.93
CA PRO A 43 -6.99 3.32 16.43
C PRO A 43 -5.81 2.48 15.96
N THR A 44 -4.76 3.12 15.46
CA THR A 44 -3.53 2.43 15.08
C THR A 44 -2.34 3.32 15.40
N PRO A 45 -1.36 2.83 16.19
CA PRO A 45 -0.12 3.57 16.42
C PRO A 45 0.69 3.61 15.12
N ILE A 46 1.25 4.76 14.78
CA ILE A 46 1.91 5.00 13.49
C ILE A 46 3.21 5.76 13.69
N ARG A 47 4.29 5.19 13.17
CA ARG A 47 5.56 5.90 12.97
C ARG A 47 5.64 6.42 11.55
N HIS A 48 5.48 7.74 11.39
CA HIS A 48 5.70 8.37 10.09
C HIS A 48 7.19 8.66 9.88
N LEU A 49 7.78 8.04 8.86
CA LEU A 49 9.19 8.30 8.52
C LEU A 49 9.34 9.59 7.68
N GLY A 50 8.43 9.82 6.74
CA GLY A 50 8.62 10.76 5.62
C GLY A 50 9.48 10.15 4.51
N THR A 51 9.20 10.52 3.25
CA THR A 51 9.91 9.98 2.08
C THR A 51 11.42 10.16 2.15
N ASP A 52 11.88 11.29 2.69
CA ASP A 52 13.29 11.65 2.82
C ASP A 52 14.05 10.76 3.82
N LYS A 53 13.47 10.47 4.99
CA LYS A 53 14.11 9.59 5.98
C LYS A 53 14.03 8.12 5.59
N CYS A 54 13.02 7.72 4.81
CA CYS A 54 12.85 6.35 4.36
C CYS A 54 14.10 5.85 3.60
N ALA A 55 14.65 6.67 2.70
CA ALA A 55 15.86 6.32 1.95
C ALA A 55 17.05 5.99 2.87
N HIS A 56 17.27 6.79 3.90
CA HIS A 56 18.36 6.60 4.87
C HIS A 56 18.16 5.35 5.74
N VAL A 57 16.93 5.07 6.19
CA VAL A 57 16.61 3.83 6.93
C VAL A 57 16.88 2.60 6.04
N LEU A 58 16.44 2.64 4.79
CA LEU A 58 16.66 1.56 3.82
C LEU A 58 18.14 1.34 3.50
N GLU A 59 18.94 2.40 3.41
CA GLU A 59 20.38 2.31 3.19
C GLU A 59 21.09 1.59 4.35
N ARG A 60 20.69 1.88 5.59
CA ARG A 60 21.22 1.19 6.78
C ARG A 60 20.80 -0.27 6.82
N MET A 61 19.53 -0.56 6.54
CA MET A 61 19.03 -1.94 6.42
C MET A 61 19.79 -2.71 5.33
N ARG A 62 19.98 -2.09 4.16
CA ARG A 62 20.74 -2.68 3.05
C ARG A 62 22.18 -2.97 3.45
N SER A 63 22.85 -2.03 4.10
CA SER A 63 24.24 -2.19 4.57
C SER A 63 24.36 -3.35 5.54
N TYR A 64 23.40 -3.49 6.47
CA TYR A 64 23.37 -4.57 7.45
C TYR A 64 23.18 -5.95 6.83
N ILE A 65 22.30 -6.09 5.83
CA ILE A 65 22.08 -7.39 5.17
C ILE A 65 23.16 -7.74 4.15
N SER A 66 23.84 -6.74 3.57
CA SER A 66 24.80 -6.98 2.46
C SER A 66 26.01 -7.83 2.87
N SER A 67 26.34 -7.91 4.17
CA SER A 67 27.38 -8.83 4.67
C SER A 67 26.88 -10.26 4.91
N LYS A 68 25.57 -10.50 4.80
CA LYS A 68 24.90 -11.76 5.16
C LYS A 68 24.23 -12.44 3.97
N VAL A 69 23.89 -11.67 2.93
CA VAL A 69 23.25 -12.16 1.72
C VAL A 69 23.88 -11.55 0.49
N GLU A 70 23.92 -12.33 -0.59
CA GLU A 70 24.23 -11.80 -1.92
C GLU A 70 22.98 -11.10 -2.47
N VAL A 71 23.15 -9.88 -2.98
CA VAL A 71 22.05 -9.13 -3.57
C VAL A 71 22.39 -8.74 -4.99
N LEU A 72 21.66 -9.33 -5.93
CA LEU A 72 21.83 -9.13 -7.36
C LEU A 72 20.76 -8.17 -7.87
N THR A 73 21.17 -6.96 -8.24
CA THR A 73 20.32 -6.01 -8.97
C THR A 73 20.36 -6.33 -10.47
N GLU A 74 19.41 -5.77 -11.23
CA GLU A 74 19.35 -5.97 -12.70
C GLU A 74 19.29 -7.46 -13.11
N SER A 75 18.81 -8.30 -12.20
CA SER A 75 18.79 -9.76 -12.32
C SER A 75 17.35 -10.25 -12.32
N GLU A 76 16.65 -9.96 -13.41
CA GLU A 76 15.22 -10.31 -13.55
C GLU A 76 15.05 -11.84 -13.60
N VAL A 77 14.25 -12.37 -12.67
CA VAL A 77 13.83 -13.77 -12.67
C VAL A 77 12.68 -13.95 -13.66
N VAL A 78 12.84 -14.84 -14.63
CA VAL A 78 11.81 -15.12 -15.64
C VAL A 78 11.08 -16.44 -15.44
N LYS A 79 11.65 -17.39 -14.67
CA LYS A 79 11.05 -18.71 -14.46
C LYS A 79 11.47 -19.36 -13.15
N VAL A 80 10.54 -20.03 -12.49
CA VAL A 80 10.78 -20.92 -11.34
C VAL A 80 11.07 -22.35 -11.84
N LEU A 81 12.16 -22.94 -11.36
CA LEU A 81 12.53 -24.32 -11.63
C LEU A 81 11.90 -25.24 -10.58
N THR A 82 11.37 -26.36 -11.03
CA THR A 82 10.73 -27.37 -10.17
C THR A 82 11.04 -28.77 -10.67
N SER A 83 11.34 -29.70 -9.76
CA SER A 83 11.45 -31.15 -10.01
C SER A 83 10.65 -31.91 -8.95
N ASP A 84 9.93 -32.96 -9.35
CA ASP A 84 9.21 -33.86 -8.43
C ASP A 84 8.30 -33.12 -7.42
N ASN A 85 7.55 -32.12 -7.91
CA ASN A 85 6.68 -31.23 -7.11
C ASN A 85 7.42 -30.42 -6.02
N LYS A 86 8.72 -30.21 -6.16
CA LYS A 86 9.55 -29.38 -5.28
C LYS A 86 10.21 -28.26 -6.06
N VAL A 87 10.50 -27.15 -5.38
CA VAL A 87 11.32 -26.09 -5.96
C VAL A 87 12.76 -26.57 -6.12
N ASP A 88 13.37 -26.18 -7.24
CA ASP A 88 14.77 -26.50 -7.55
C ASP A 88 15.59 -25.22 -7.80
N GLY A 89 14.94 -24.08 -8.07
CA GLY A 89 15.66 -22.84 -8.36
C GLY A 89 14.86 -21.82 -9.16
N VAL A 90 15.59 -20.91 -9.79
CA VAL A 90 15.08 -19.89 -10.72
C VAL A 90 15.99 -19.73 -11.93
N VAL A 91 15.43 -19.21 -13.02
CA VAL A 91 16.16 -18.81 -14.24
C VAL A 91 16.02 -17.31 -14.40
N LEU A 92 17.15 -16.65 -14.64
CA LEU A 92 17.21 -15.22 -14.96
C LEU A 92 16.98 -14.97 -16.45
N ALA A 93 16.64 -13.72 -16.81
CA ALA A 93 16.42 -13.30 -18.19
C ALA A 93 17.64 -13.55 -19.11
N ASN A 94 18.85 -13.48 -18.57
CA ASN A 94 20.09 -13.78 -19.29
C ASN A 94 20.40 -15.29 -19.42
N GLY A 95 19.51 -16.17 -18.93
CA GLY A 95 19.66 -17.63 -18.99
C GLY A 95 20.39 -18.25 -17.79
N THR A 96 20.99 -17.44 -16.90
CA THR A 96 21.66 -17.92 -15.68
C THR A 96 20.67 -18.63 -14.77
N ARG A 97 21.11 -19.73 -14.13
CA ARG A 97 20.29 -20.53 -13.22
C ARG A 97 20.84 -20.43 -11.79
N TYR A 98 19.95 -20.19 -10.84
CA TYR A 98 20.25 -20.26 -9.42
C TYR A 98 19.45 -21.39 -8.81
N LEU A 99 20.13 -22.36 -8.19
CA LEU A 99 19.50 -23.51 -7.54
C LEU A 99 19.24 -23.20 -6.06
N CYS A 100 18.08 -23.60 -5.55
CA CYS A 100 17.72 -23.39 -4.16
C CYS A 100 16.77 -24.45 -3.63
N LYS A 101 16.88 -24.76 -2.33
CA LYS A 101 15.94 -25.66 -1.62
C LYS A 101 14.66 -24.96 -1.15
N ASN A 102 14.75 -23.66 -0.88
CA ASN A 102 13.64 -22.82 -0.44
C ASN A 102 13.63 -21.56 -1.30
N LEU A 103 12.45 -21.16 -1.77
CA LEU A 103 12.27 -19.98 -2.59
C LEU A 103 11.19 -19.09 -1.99
N ILE A 104 11.52 -17.82 -1.76
CA ILE A 104 10.56 -16.79 -1.36
C ILE A 104 10.31 -15.90 -2.59
N LEU A 105 9.05 -15.79 -3.01
CA LEU A 105 8.63 -14.92 -4.10
C LEU A 105 7.95 -13.68 -3.51
N SER A 106 8.61 -12.53 -3.62
CA SER A 106 8.11 -11.22 -3.17
C SER A 106 8.20 -10.13 -4.25
N PRO A 107 7.67 -10.36 -5.47
CA PRO A 107 7.92 -9.47 -6.61
C PRO A 107 7.09 -8.16 -6.60
N GLY A 108 6.32 -7.91 -5.54
CA GLY A 108 5.47 -6.73 -5.41
C GLY A 108 4.34 -6.68 -6.45
N ARG A 109 3.71 -5.51 -6.57
CA ARG A 109 2.59 -5.27 -7.51
C ARG A 109 3.04 -5.27 -8.97
N GLU A 110 4.24 -4.78 -9.25
CA GLU A 110 4.80 -4.77 -10.62
C GLU A 110 4.98 -6.20 -11.17
N GLY A 111 5.49 -7.13 -10.35
CA GLY A 111 5.69 -8.51 -10.79
C GLY A 111 4.49 -9.44 -10.54
N SER A 112 3.31 -8.91 -10.20
CA SER A 112 2.13 -9.75 -9.95
C SER A 112 1.68 -10.52 -11.19
N ASP A 113 1.77 -9.89 -12.38
CA ASP A 113 1.37 -10.52 -13.64
C ASP A 113 2.30 -11.70 -13.98
N TRP A 114 3.60 -11.57 -13.70
CA TRP A 114 4.56 -12.68 -13.83
C TRP A 114 4.28 -13.78 -12.80
N LEU A 115 4.09 -13.44 -11.53
CA LEU A 115 3.80 -14.39 -10.48
C LEU A 115 2.54 -15.22 -10.80
N MET A 116 1.49 -14.58 -11.31
CA MET A 116 0.26 -15.27 -11.71
C MET A 116 0.46 -16.22 -12.89
N LYS A 117 1.36 -15.91 -13.84
CA LYS A 117 1.73 -16.83 -14.91
C LYS A 117 2.43 -18.07 -14.34
N GLU A 118 3.35 -17.89 -13.40
CA GLU A 118 4.06 -18.98 -12.76
C GLU A 118 3.13 -19.83 -11.89
N VAL A 119 2.25 -19.22 -11.10
CA VAL A 119 1.23 -19.91 -10.32
C VAL A 119 0.32 -20.77 -11.21
N LYS A 120 -0.17 -20.23 -12.33
CA LYS A 120 -0.97 -20.99 -13.31
C LYS A 120 -0.17 -22.15 -13.92
N ARG A 121 1.08 -21.90 -14.35
CA ARG A 121 1.97 -22.91 -14.93
C ARG A 121 2.26 -24.05 -13.95
N LEU A 122 2.46 -23.70 -12.68
CA LEU A 122 2.73 -24.63 -11.57
C LEU A 122 1.45 -25.27 -11.00
N LYS A 123 0.27 -24.91 -11.52
CA LYS A 123 -1.04 -25.40 -11.07
C LYS A 123 -1.28 -25.19 -9.57
N LEU A 124 -0.75 -24.08 -9.02
CA LEU A 124 -0.99 -23.71 -7.64
C LEU A 124 -2.41 -23.17 -7.48
N LYS A 125 -3.05 -23.49 -6.36
CA LYS A 125 -4.36 -22.93 -6.02
C LYS A 125 -4.20 -21.45 -5.67
N VAL A 126 -5.11 -20.64 -6.17
CA VAL A 126 -5.20 -19.21 -5.84
C VAL A 126 -6.57 -18.91 -5.28
N GLU A 127 -6.59 -18.00 -4.32
CA GLU A 127 -7.82 -17.40 -3.83
C GLU A 127 -7.90 -15.97 -4.36
N ASN A 128 -9.12 -15.58 -4.72
CA ASN A 128 -9.37 -14.26 -5.25
C ASN A 128 -9.45 -13.26 -4.10
N ASN A 129 -8.60 -12.23 -4.13
CA ASN A 129 -8.64 -11.17 -3.13
C ASN A 129 -9.51 -10.00 -3.61
N ALA A 130 -9.95 -9.16 -2.68
CA ALA A 130 -10.67 -7.93 -3.00
C ALA A 130 -9.82 -7.01 -3.90
N VAL A 131 -10.49 -6.27 -4.78
CA VAL A 131 -9.90 -5.06 -5.37
C VAL A 131 -10.41 -3.85 -4.60
N ASP A 132 -9.49 -2.97 -4.24
CA ASP A 132 -9.83 -1.68 -3.67
C ASP A 132 -9.81 -0.62 -4.77
N ILE A 133 -10.93 0.04 -4.99
CA ILE A 133 -11.06 1.13 -5.97
C ILE A 133 -11.66 2.34 -5.28
N GLY A 134 -11.20 3.51 -5.65
CA GLY A 134 -11.85 4.74 -5.26
C GLY A 134 -11.08 5.96 -5.72
N LEU A 135 -11.07 6.98 -4.88
CA LEU A 135 -10.59 8.30 -5.24
C LEU A 135 -9.64 8.84 -4.18
N ARG A 136 -8.79 9.79 -4.60
CA ARG A 136 -7.95 10.57 -3.70
C ARG A 136 -8.66 11.87 -3.37
N VAL A 137 -8.82 12.14 -2.09
CA VAL A 137 -9.41 13.38 -1.58
C VAL A 137 -8.27 14.30 -1.15
N GLU A 138 -8.36 15.57 -1.52
CA GLU A 138 -7.55 16.65 -0.96
C GLU A 138 -8.45 17.61 -0.21
N VAL A 139 -8.04 17.99 1.00
CA VAL A 139 -8.70 19.01 1.82
C VAL A 139 -7.64 19.93 2.41
N PRO A 140 -7.97 21.20 2.72
CA PRO A 140 -7.07 22.06 3.47
C PRO A 140 -6.63 21.40 4.77
N ALA A 141 -5.34 21.44 5.09
CA ALA A 141 -4.74 20.70 6.20
C ALA A 141 -5.41 21.03 7.55
N TYR A 142 -5.85 22.28 7.74
CA TYR A 142 -6.54 22.71 8.96
C TYR A 142 -7.84 21.94 9.25
N VAL A 143 -8.50 21.39 8.22
CA VAL A 143 -9.72 20.58 8.36
C VAL A 143 -9.39 19.25 9.04
N MET A 144 -8.24 18.65 8.71
CA MET A 144 -7.80 17.36 9.25
C MET A 144 -6.89 17.48 10.46
N LYS A 145 -6.32 18.66 10.72
CA LYS A 145 -5.45 18.98 11.86
C LYS A 145 -5.95 18.44 13.22
N PRO A 146 -7.26 18.54 13.58
CA PRO A 146 -7.75 17.98 14.84
C PRO A 146 -7.55 16.47 15.02
N VAL A 147 -7.30 15.74 13.92
CA VAL A 147 -6.99 14.31 13.92
C VAL A 147 -5.51 14.09 13.67
N THR A 148 -4.95 14.69 12.62
CA THR A 148 -3.60 14.38 12.15
C THR A 148 -2.50 14.81 13.10
N ASP A 149 -2.72 15.85 13.91
CA ASP A 149 -1.73 16.30 14.90
C ASP A 149 -1.49 15.29 16.04
N TYR A 150 -2.46 14.40 16.28
CA TYR A 150 -2.40 13.45 17.38
C TYR A 150 -2.25 12.00 16.91
N PHE A 151 -2.85 11.66 15.77
CA PHE A 151 -2.91 10.29 15.28
C PHE A 151 -2.12 10.05 14.00
N HIS A 152 -1.60 11.12 13.38
CA HIS A 152 -1.06 11.16 12.01
C HIS A 152 -2.09 10.82 10.93
N GLU A 153 -2.83 9.72 11.06
CA GLU A 153 -3.96 9.36 10.22
C GLU A 153 -5.21 8.98 11.02
N SER A 154 -6.36 8.97 10.34
CA SER A 154 -7.55 8.30 10.83
C SER A 154 -7.89 7.12 9.92
N LYS A 155 -7.92 5.91 10.47
CA LYS A 155 -8.51 4.73 9.81
C LYS A 155 -10.00 4.69 10.12
N LEU A 156 -10.78 5.21 9.18
CA LEU A 156 -12.23 5.33 9.29
C LEU A 156 -12.87 4.33 8.32
N ILE A 157 -13.91 3.66 8.79
CA ILE A 157 -14.77 2.81 7.98
C ILE A 157 -16.18 3.40 8.00
N TYR A 158 -16.79 3.45 6.82
CA TYR A 158 -18.17 3.83 6.59
C TYR A 158 -18.88 2.70 5.83
N TYR A 159 -20.14 2.43 6.18
CA TYR A 159 -20.98 1.53 5.40
C TYR A 159 -22.00 2.37 4.65
N SER A 160 -22.00 2.27 3.32
CA SER A 160 -22.90 3.07 2.49
C SER A 160 -24.36 2.70 2.77
N LYS A 161 -25.26 3.69 2.81
CA LYS A 161 -26.66 3.45 3.16
C LYS A 161 -27.42 2.62 2.12
N GLN A 162 -27.01 2.70 0.85
CA GLN A 162 -27.78 2.13 -0.26
C GLN A 162 -27.39 0.68 -0.54
N PHE A 163 -26.09 0.37 -0.51
CA PHE A 163 -25.56 -0.93 -0.91
C PHE A 163 -24.76 -1.62 0.20
N GLU A 164 -24.63 -0.97 1.37
CA GLU A 164 -23.84 -1.46 2.50
C GLU A 164 -22.35 -1.69 2.18
N ASP A 165 -21.88 -1.07 1.09
CA ASP A 165 -20.47 -1.09 0.70
C ASP A 165 -19.58 -0.54 1.82
N GLN A 166 -18.53 -1.29 2.13
CA GLN A 166 -17.49 -0.85 3.05
C GLN A 166 -16.58 0.16 2.35
N VAL A 167 -16.71 1.42 2.72
CA VAL A 167 -15.83 2.52 2.32
C VAL A 167 -14.83 2.77 3.44
N ARG A 168 -13.54 2.92 3.13
CA ARG A 168 -12.51 3.21 4.13
C ARG A 168 -11.57 4.32 3.71
N THR A 169 -11.05 5.06 4.68
CA THR A 169 -9.89 5.91 4.46
C THR A 169 -8.62 5.06 4.31
N PHE A 170 -7.66 5.54 3.52
CA PHE A 170 -6.40 4.85 3.31
C PHE A 170 -5.27 5.81 2.97
N CYS A 171 -4.08 5.52 3.53
CA CYS A 171 -2.83 6.21 3.23
C CYS A 171 -3.01 7.72 3.37
N MET A 172 -3.31 8.21 4.58
CA MET A 172 -3.41 9.65 4.79
C MET A 172 -2.02 10.28 4.80
N ASN A 173 -1.87 11.42 4.13
CA ASN A 173 -0.65 12.20 4.08
C ASN A 173 -0.96 13.64 4.50
N PRO A 174 -0.80 13.97 5.79
CA PRO A 174 -0.94 15.34 6.29
C PRO A 174 0.10 16.26 5.64
N TYR A 175 -0.31 17.47 5.23
CA TYR A 175 0.58 18.44 4.57
C TYR A 175 1.31 17.87 3.34
N GLY A 176 0.71 16.87 2.68
CA GLY A 176 1.31 16.09 1.61
C GLY A 176 0.88 16.55 0.22
N VAL A 177 1.28 15.76 -0.78
CA VAL A 177 0.90 15.94 -2.19
C VAL A 177 0.23 14.69 -2.73
N VAL A 178 -0.72 14.88 -3.65
CA VAL A 178 -1.21 13.81 -4.50
C VAL A 178 -0.19 13.59 -5.62
N SER A 179 0.18 12.33 -5.84
CA SER A 179 1.11 11.93 -6.89
C SER A 179 0.41 11.04 -7.91
N THR A 180 0.82 11.14 -9.16
CA THR A 180 0.43 10.17 -10.19
C THR A 180 1.37 8.97 -10.12
N GLU A 181 0.80 7.77 -10.24
CA GLU A 181 1.55 6.54 -10.40
C GLU A 181 1.21 5.92 -11.75
N LYS A 182 2.21 5.35 -12.42
CA LYS A 182 2.00 4.63 -13.68
C LYS A 182 2.13 3.14 -13.41
N TYR A 183 1.09 2.39 -13.75
CA TYR A 183 1.09 0.94 -13.65
C TYR A 183 0.83 0.34 -15.04
N GLY A 184 1.90 -0.11 -15.69
CA GLY A 184 1.85 -0.54 -17.09
C GLY A 184 1.33 0.56 -18.01
N ASP A 185 0.13 0.37 -18.56
CA ASP A 185 -0.52 1.28 -19.50
C ASP A 185 -1.58 2.21 -18.87
N VAL A 186 -1.75 2.16 -17.55
CA VAL A 186 -2.71 3.03 -16.83
C VAL A 186 -2.00 4.00 -15.89
N ILE A 187 -2.63 5.15 -15.66
CA ILE A 187 -2.23 6.18 -14.71
C ILE A 187 -3.23 6.15 -13.55
N THR A 188 -2.72 5.99 -12.34
CA THR A 188 -3.47 6.03 -11.09
C THR A 188 -2.97 7.18 -10.22
N VAL A 189 -3.61 7.38 -9.07
CA VAL A 189 -3.20 8.38 -8.08
C VAL A 189 -2.86 7.72 -6.75
N ASN A 190 -1.86 8.26 -6.10
CA ASN A 190 -1.47 7.94 -4.74
C ASN A 190 -1.20 9.26 -3.99
N GLY A 191 -0.56 9.19 -2.83
CA GLY A 191 -0.05 10.38 -2.18
C GLY A 191 1.13 10.06 -1.28
N HIS A 192 1.87 11.11 -0.95
CA HIS A 192 3.01 11.04 -0.05
C HIS A 192 3.18 12.37 0.67
N SER A 193 3.93 12.35 1.77
CA SER A 193 4.35 13.53 2.52
C SER A 193 5.84 13.48 2.81
N TYR A 194 6.47 14.65 2.76
CA TYR A 194 7.87 14.84 3.13
C TYR A 194 7.95 15.28 4.60
N ALA A 195 9.05 14.96 5.28
CA ALA A 195 9.21 15.43 6.66
C ALA A 195 9.40 16.95 6.74
N LYS A 196 9.96 17.57 5.71
CA LYS A 196 10.32 19.01 5.68
C LYS A 196 9.42 19.86 4.78
N ASP A 197 9.15 19.40 3.56
CA ASP A 197 8.38 20.16 2.57
C ASP A 197 6.89 19.91 2.74
N LYS A 198 6.23 20.86 3.42
CA LYS A 198 4.81 20.79 3.78
C LYS A 198 3.97 21.65 2.83
N THR A 199 2.87 21.09 2.35
CA THR A 199 1.82 21.82 1.63
C THR A 199 0.74 22.30 2.59
N ASP A 200 -0.18 23.13 2.13
CA ASP A 200 -1.36 23.54 2.90
C ASP A 200 -2.51 22.51 2.86
N ASN A 201 -2.29 21.31 2.30
CA ASN A 201 -3.32 20.29 2.08
C ASN A 201 -3.00 18.96 2.77
N THR A 202 -4.04 18.28 3.23
CA THR A 202 -3.98 16.87 3.61
C THR A 202 -4.69 16.06 2.54
N ASN A 203 -4.08 14.93 2.14
CA ASN A 203 -4.70 14.04 1.18
C ASN A 203 -4.81 12.60 1.71
N PHE A 204 -5.83 11.87 1.28
CA PHE A 204 -6.06 10.46 1.63
C PHE A 204 -6.93 9.80 0.57
N ALA A 205 -6.88 8.48 0.45
CA ALA A 205 -7.79 7.74 -0.42
C ALA A 205 -9.08 7.37 0.33
N LEU A 206 -10.20 7.42 -0.38
CA LEU A 206 -11.43 6.71 -0.02
C LEU A 206 -11.52 5.50 -0.94
N LEU A 207 -11.54 4.31 -0.35
CA LEU A 207 -11.54 3.04 -1.09
C LEU A 207 -12.78 2.23 -0.76
N VAL A 208 -13.37 1.64 -1.78
CA VAL A 208 -14.39 0.58 -1.65
C VAL A 208 -13.73 -0.75 -1.98
N SER A 209 -13.89 -1.72 -1.08
CA SER A 209 -13.40 -3.08 -1.28
C SER A 209 -14.46 -3.90 -2.01
N THR A 210 -14.16 -4.35 -3.23
CA THR A 210 -15.05 -5.20 -4.03
C THR A 210 -14.49 -6.61 -4.11
N ASN A 211 -15.25 -7.57 -3.57
CA ASN A 211 -14.96 -8.99 -3.69
C ASN A 211 -15.75 -9.58 -4.86
N PHE A 212 -15.04 -10.20 -5.79
CA PHE A 212 -15.68 -10.92 -6.89
C PHE A 212 -15.65 -12.43 -6.65
N THR A 213 -16.79 -13.07 -6.87
CA THR A 213 -16.97 -14.51 -6.70
C THR A 213 -16.96 -15.23 -8.06
N GLU A 214 -18.10 -15.71 -8.54
CA GLU A 214 -18.24 -16.36 -9.84
C GLU A 214 -19.18 -15.52 -10.72
N PRO A 215 -18.97 -15.48 -12.05
CA PRO A 215 -17.91 -16.15 -12.82
C PRO A 215 -16.58 -15.37 -12.90
N PHE A 216 -16.48 -14.22 -12.22
CA PHE A 216 -15.38 -13.28 -12.42
C PHE A 216 -14.24 -13.47 -11.40
N LYS A 217 -13.04 -13.81 -11.89
CA LYS A 217 -11.85 -14.12 -11.07
C LYS A 217 -10.63 -13.25 -11.37
N GLU A 218 -10.84 -12.04 -11.90
CA GLU A 218 -9.75 -11.17 -12.37
C GLU A 218 -9.83 -9.74 -11.79
N PRO A 219 -9.83 -9.56 -10.45
CA PRO A 219 -9.98 -8.26 -9.77
C PRO A 219 -8.95 -7.22 -10.22
N ILE A 220 -7.71 -7.65 -10.48
CA ILE A 220 -6.64 -6.78 -11.00
C ILE A 220 -7.02 -6.24 -12.39
N ALA A 221 -7.55 -7.10 -13.27
CA ALA A 221 -7.99 -6.69 -14.59
C ALA A 221 -9.15 -5.70 -14.49
N TYR A 222 -10.13 -5.96 -13.61
CA TYR A 222 -11.23 -5.03 -13.34
C TYR A 222 -10.72 -3.63 -12.93
N GLY A 223 -9.81 -3.56 -11.95
CA GLY A 223 -9.19 -2.30 -11.53
C GLY A 223 -8.47 -1.58 -12.68
N LYS A 224 -7.69 -2.31 -13.49
CA LYS A 224 -7.03 -1.76 -14.69
C LYS A 224 -8.05 -1.20 -15.70
N TYR A 225 -9.17 -1.87 -15.93
CA TYR A 225 -10.21 -1.38 -16.86
C TYR A 225 -10.86 -0.08 -16.38
N ILE A 226 -11.19 0.03 -15.08
CA ILE A 226 -11.74 1.26 -14.51
C ILE A 226 -10.74 2.42 -14.63
N ALA A 227 -9.48 2.19 -14.28
CA ALA A 227 -8.42 3.19 -14.40
C ALA A 227 -8.23 3.64 -15.86
N ARG A 228 -8.21 2.70 -16.81
CA ARG A 228 -8.07 2.99 -18.24
C ARG A 228 -9.24 3.85 -18.76
N LEU A 229 -10.47 3.55 -18.32
CA LEU A 229 -11.64 4.35 -18.70
C LEU A 229 -11.53 5.79 -18.16
N ALA A 230 -11.11 5.96 -16.91
CA ALA A 230 -10.86 7.27 -16.34
C ALA A 230 -9.74 8.02 -17.09
N ASN A 231 -8.65 7.33 -17.44
CA ASN A 231 -7.55 7.92 -18.21
C ASN A 231 -7.97 8.36 -19.61
N LEU A 232 -8.80 7.57 -20.29
CA LEU A 232 -9.32 7.91 -21.61
C LEU A 232 -10.20 9.16 -21.55
N LEU A 233 -11.08 9.27 -20.56
CA LEU A 233 -11.99 10.41 -20.41
C LEU A 233 -11.27 11.69 -19.96
N GLY A 234 -10.28 11.57 -19.07
CA GLY A 234 -9.57 12.71 -18.50
C GLY A 234 -8.28 13.11 -19.24
N GLY A 235 -7.82 12.32 -20.21
CA GLY A 235 -6.45 12.46 -20.75
C GLY A 235 -5.36 12.16 -19.70
N GLY A 236 -5.69 11.41 -18.64
CA GLY A 236 -4.86 11.20 -17.46
C GLY A 236 -5.71 11.07 -16.19
N THR A 237 -5.32 11.74 -15.11
CA THR A 237 -6.12 11.78 -13.87
C THR A 237 -7.28 12.76 -14.01
N ILE A 238 -8.49 12.33 -13.64
CA ILE A 238 -9.65 13.21 -13.55
C ILE A 238 -9.63 13.94 -12.20
N ILE A 239 -9.81 15.26 -12.23
CA ILE A 239 -9.90 16.11 -11.03
C ILE A 239 -11.28 16.74 -10.99
N GLN A 240 -11.95 16.66 -9.85
CA GLN A 240 -13.26 17.25 -9.62
C GLN A 240 -13.32 17.86 -8.22
N ARG A 241 -13.83 19.11 -8.12
CA ARG A 241 -14.12 19.74 -6.82
C ARG A 241 -15.38 19.14 -6.22
N LEU A 242 -15.37 18.91 -4.91
CA LEU A 242 -16.59 18.65 -4.15
C LEU A 242 -17.38 19.97 -4.07
N GLY A 243 -18.61 19.97 -4.59
CA GLY A 243 -19.47 21.15 -4.72
C GLY A 243 -19.90 21.75 -3.38
#